data_AF-A0AAE3QSW0-F1
#
_entry.id   AF-A0AAE3QSW0-F1
#
_cell.length_a   1.000
_cell.length_b   1.000
_cell.length_c   1.000
_cell.angle_alpha   90.00
_cell.angle_beta   90.00
_cell.angle_gamma   90.00
#
_symmetry.space_group_name_H-M   'P 1'
#
loop_
_entity.id
_entity.type
_entity.pdbx_description
1 polymer ?
#
loop_
_entity_poly.entity_id
_entity_poly.type
_entity_poly.pdbx_seq_one_letter_code
_entity_poly.pdbx_strand_id
1 'polypeptide(L)'
;MVSTVVYNDVLDWQHDVSLEMAPQPMAQALIVSPTLKCIVEQFCCPEHRFYPASTTNYFNDSDQEKAYFVFHLRLREMEEKLFYPKTVFGIFENYFNDPQLVSTYSMGEIVSLEHYKEADKEISERDFDTRVAPVQAFYQQPYEVLWGEGKNIIVSENVKEAIEEANLRGVVFEEFTSYEIVTSSQG
;
A
#
# COMPACT_ATOMS: atom_id res chain seq x y z
N MET A 1 5.05 16.34 -1.73
CA MET A 1 5.41 15.64 -0.47
C MET A 1 6.02 14.33 -0.93
N VAL A 2 7.26 14.01 -0.57
CA VAL A 2 7.93 12.79 -1.06
C VAL A 2 7.46 11.63 -0.19
N SER A 3 6.92 10.59 -0.81
CA SER A 3 6.47 9.38 -0.12
C SER A 3 7.58 8.34 -0.12
N THR A 4 7.73 7.61 0.98
CA THR A 4 8.79 6.61 1.12
C THR A 4 8.17 5.21 1.22
N VAL A 5 8.73 4.25 0.51
CA VAL A 5 8.37 2.82 0.51
C VAL A 5 9.14 2.12 1.61
N VAL A 6 8.45 1.37 2.48
CA VAL A 6 9.10 0.47 3.43
C VAL A 6 9.15 -0.94 2.85
N TYR A 7 10.36 -1.47 2.72
CA TYR A 7 10.62 -2.88 2.50
C TYR A 7 10.99 -3.53 3.83
N ASN A 8 10.09 -4.39 4.30
CA ASN A 8 10.33 -5.54 5.19
C ASN A 8 11.24 -5.35 6.44
N ASP A 9 10.69 -5.41 7.66
CA ASP A 9 11.44 -5.62 8.93
C ASP A 9 11.98 -7.06 9.08
N VAL A 10 11.92 -7.88 8.02
CA VAL A 10 12.18 -9.34 8.06
C VAL A 10 12.92 -9.81 6.79
N LEU A 11 13.98 -9.07 6.40
CA LEU A 11 14.77 -9.34 5.19
C LEU A 11 15.32 -10.79 5.07
N ASP A 12 15.55 -11.48 6.19
CA ASP A 12 16.10 -12.85 6.16
C ASP A 12 15.09 -13.97 5.85
N TRP A 13 13.80 -13.64 5.63
CA TRP A 13 12.72 -14.64 5.53
C TRP A 13 12.08 -14.74 4.14
N GLN A 14 12.71 -14.17 3.10
CA GLN A 14 12.25 -14.24 1.70
C GLN A 14 12.14 -15.68 1.13
N HIS A 15 12.45 -16.71 1.94
CA HIS A 15 12.43 -18.12 1.55
C HIS A 15 11.53 -19.01 2.43
N ASP A 16 10.69 -18.44 3.31
CA ASP A 16 9.77 -19.24 4.12
C ASP A 16 8.48 -19.60 3.35
N VAL A 17 8.40 -20.88 2.98
CA VAL A 17 7.34 -21.53 2.21
C VAL A 17 5.96 -21.44 2.89
N SER A 18 5.93 -21.17 4.21
CA SER A 18 4.70 -21.07 4.99
C SER A 18 3.83 -19.85 4.67
N LEU A 19 4.41 -18.77 4.10
CA LEU A 19 3.65 -17.60 3.64
C LEU A 19 2.76 -17.88 2.43
N GLU A 20 3.10 -18.88 1.61
CA GLU A 20 2.26 -19.33 0.47
C GLU A 20 1.13 -20.26 0.92
N MET A 21 1.22 -20.83 2.12
CA MET A 21 0.28 -21.84 2.64
C MET A 21 -0.79 -21.27 3.58
N ALA A 22 -0.70 -20.00 3.97
CA ALA A 22 -1.77 -19.35 4.74
C ALA A 22 -3.02 -19.21 3.83
N PRO A 23 -4.21 -19.65 4.26
CA PRO A 23 -5.43 -19.53 3.46
C PRO A 23 -5.65 -18.04 3.18
N GLN A 24 -5.56 -17.64 1.91
CA GLN A 24 -5.70 -16.25 1.52
C GLN A 24 -7.08 -15.72 1.92
N PRO A 25 -7.21 -14.76 2.86
CA PRO A 25 -8.03 -13.61 2.49
C PRO A 25 -7.30 -12.94 1.32
N MET A 26 -8.04 -12.47 0.32
CA MET A 26 -7.50 -11.79 -0.87
C MET A 26 -6.81 -10.46 -0.47
N ALA A 27 -5.66 -10.55 0.18
CA ALA A 27 -4.98 -9.44 0.82
C ALA A 27 -3.47 -9.65 0.74
N GLN A 28 -2.76 -8.58 0.37
CA GLN A 28 -1.33 -8.49 0.62
C GLN A 28 -1.13 -8.53 2.14
N ALA A 29 -0.16 -9.31 2.60
CA ALA A 29 0.10 -9.53 4.01
C ALA A 29 1.58 -9.29 4.30
N LEU A 30 1.85 -8.45 5.29
CA LEU A 30 3.21 -8.17 5.79
C LEU A 30 3.34 -8.74 7.20
N ILE A 31 4.43 -9.45 7.49
CA ILE A 31 4.75 -9.84 8.87
C ILE A 31 5.48 -8.66 9.51
N VAL A 32 4.98 -8.20 10.66
CA VAL A 32 5.53 -7.04 11.38
C VAL A 32 5.86 -7.39 12.81
N SER A 33 6.94 -6.80 13.34
CA SER A 33 7.31 -6.93 14.75
C SER A 33 6.29 -6.24 15.67
N PRO A 34 6.25 -6.57 16.98
CA PRO A 34 5.43 -5.86 17.95
C PRO A 34 5.72 -4.35 17.98
N THR A 35 6.99 -3.98 17.80
CA THR A 35 7.41 -2.58 17.74
C THR A 35 6.84 -1.87 16.53
N LEU A 36 6.96 -2.45 15.32
CA LEU A 36 6.40 -1.86 14.11
C LEU A 36 4.87 -1.75 14.19
N LYS A 37 4.18 -2.76 14.76
CA LYS A 37 2.75 -2.68 15.06
C LYS A 37 2.44 -1.46 15.94
N CYS A 38 3.16 -1.28 17.06
CA CYS A 38 2.95 -0.16 17.96
C CYS A 38 3.19 1.20 17.30
N ILE A 39 4.12 1.29 16.35
CA ILE A 39 4.36 2.50 15.57
C ILE A 39 3.18 2.77 14.65
N VAL A 40 2.78 1.80 13.80
CA VAL A 40 1.68 1.96 12.85
C VAL A 40 0.37 2.35 13.53
N GLU A 41 0.08 1.79 14.71
CA GLU A 41 -1.13 2.13 15.48
C GLU A 41 -1.18 3.58 16.00
N GLN A 42 -0.08 4.33 15.95
CA GLN A 42 -0.03 5.75 16.34
C GLN A 42 -0.44 6.71 15.22
N PHE A 43 -0.48 6.23 13.97
CA PHE A 43 -0.67 7.07 12.79
C PHE A 43 -2.00 6.82 12.09
N CYS A 44 -2.43 7.77 11.27
CA CYS A 44 -3.69 7.63 10.53
C CYS A 44 -3.56 6.52 9.47
N CYS A 45 -4.26 5.41 9.66
CA CYS A 45 -4.26 4.29 8.73
C CYS A 45 -5.68 3.98 8.20
N PRO A 46 -5.84 3.46 6.98
CA PRO A 46 -7.08 2.83 6.54
C PRO A 46 -7.50 1.67 7.46
N GLU A 47 -8.71 1.14 7.29
CA GLU A 47 -9.15 -0.01 8.09
C GLU A 47 -8.18 -1.18 7.92
N HIS A 48 -7.63 -1.62 9.04
CA HIS A 48 -6.61 -2.67 9.08
C HIS A 48 -6.79 -3.58 10.29
N ARG A 49 -6.09 -4.71 10.25
CA ARG A 49 -6.07 -5.70 11.33
C ARG A 49 -4.66 -6.25 11.52
N PHE A 50 -4.33 -6.53 12.77
CA PHE A 50 -3.15 -7.28 13.15
C PHE A 50 -3.59 -8.63 13.69
N TYR A 51 -3.11 -9.71 13.08
CA TYR A 51 -3.35 -11.07 13.57
C TYR A 51 -2.09 -11.56 14.26
N PRO A 52 -2.16 -11.99 15.54
CA PRO A 52 -1.02 -12.58 16.21
C PRO A 52 -0.48 -13.76 15.39
N ALA A 53 0.84 -13.78 15.22
CA ALA A 53 1.55 -14.84 14.53
C ALA A 53 2.73 -15.27 15.39
N SER A 54 2.83 -16.57 15.61
CA SER A 54 4.02 -17.20 16.14
C SER A 54 4.88 -17.63 14.98
N THR A 55 6.10 -17.12 14.92
CA THR A 55 7.01 -17.42 13.81
C THR A 55 8.33 -17.94 14.36
N THR A 56 8.83 -19.03 13.79
CA THR A 56 10.15 -19.61 14.07
C THR A 56 11.03 -19.41 12.85
N ASN A 57 12.26 -18.91 13.04
CA ASN A 57 13.19 -18.76 11.93
C ASN A 57 13.58 -20.14 11.39
N TYR A 58 13.07 -20.49 10.22
CA TYR A 58 13.31 -21.80 9.59
C TYR A 58 14.80 -22.13 9.39
N PHE A 59 15.65 -21.10 9.24
CA PHE A 59 17.09 -21.28 9.03
C PHE A 59 17.90 -21.30 10.32
N ASN A 60 17.25 -21.10 11.47
CA ASN A 60 17.89 -21.09 12.77
C ASN A 60 16.98 -21.75 13.82
N ASP A 61 17.05 -23.08 13.92
CA ASP A 61 16.31 -23.88 14.92
C ASP A 61 16.61 -23.50 16.38
N SER A 62 17.62 -22.65 16.63
CA SER A 62 17.94 -22.12 17.96
C SER A 62 17.26 -20.79 18.29
N ASP A 63 16.60 -20.15 17.31
CA ASP A 63 15.79 -18.97 17.56
C ASP A 63 14.53 -19.36 18.34
N GLN A 64 14.33 -18.74 19.49
CA GLN A 64 13.09 -18.89 20.25
C GLN A 64 11.92 -18.35 19.42
N GLU A 65 10.75 -18.98 19.61
CA GLU A 65 9.48 -18.49 19.07
C GLU A 65 9.31 -17.02 19.46
N LYS A 66 9.15 -16.15 18.45
CA LYS A 66 8.97 -14.72 18.64
C LYS A 66 7.54 -14.35 18.27
N ALA A 67 6.97 -13.44 19.05
CA ALA A 67 5.66 -12.88 18.77
C ALA A 67 5.75 -11.87 17.64
N TYR A 68 5.03 -12.10 16.56
CA TYR A 68 4.88 -11.22 15.41
C TYR A 68 3.39 -11.02 15.11
N PHE A 69 3.11 -10.18 14.12
CA PHE A 69 1.75 -9.96 13.64
C PHE A 69 1.70 -10.01 12.12
N VAL A 70 0.66 -10.64 11.58
CA VAL A 70 0.28 -10.43 10.19
C VAL A 70 -0.48 -9.11 10.11
N PHE A 71 0.12 -8.13 9.45
CA PHE A 71 -0.48 -6.85 9.13
C PHE A 71 -1.28 -6.97 7.84
N HIS A 72 -2.56 -6.66 7.95
CA HIS A 72 -3.53 -6.72 6.86
C HIS A 72 -4.25 -5.37 6.78
N LEU A 73 -3.95 -4.55 5.77
CA LEU A 73 -4.87 -3.47 5.38
C LEU A 73 -5.81 -3.92 4.28
N ARG A 74 -7.06 -3.47 4.33
CA ARG A 74 -8.09 -3.86 3.36
C ARG A 74 -7.93 -3.08 2.06
N LEU A 75 -7.32 -3.72 1.05
CA LEU A 75 -7.05 -3.15 -0.27
C LEU A 75 -8.30 -2.74 -1.05
N ARG A 76 -9.35 -3.55 -0.96
CA ARG A 76 -10.55 -3.44 -1.81
C ARG A 76 -11.32 -2.11 -1.64
N GLU A 77 -11.01 -1.37 -0.58
CA GLU A 77 -11.70 -0.12 -0.24
C GLU A 77 -10.87 1.14 -0.52
N MET A 78 -9.63 1.03 -1.00
CA MET A 78 -8.77 2.20 -1.19
C MET A 78 -9.37 3.19 -2.20
N GLU A 79 -9.99 2.68 -3.27
CA GLU A 79 -10.73 3.48 -4.24
C GLU A 79 -11.95 4.17 -3.59
N GLU A 80 -12.58 3.55 -2.60
CA GLU A 80 -13.73 4.13 -1.90
C GLU A 80 -13.32 5.29 -0.97
N LYS A 81 -12.05 5.32 -0.54
CA LYS A 81 -11.52 6.38 0.32
C LYS A 81 -10.98 7.58 -0.48
N LEU A 82 -10.99 7.52 -1.81
CA LEU A 82 -10.57 8.66 -2.63
C LEU A 82 -11.58 9.81 -2.54
N PHE A 83 -11.05 11.03 -2.60
CA PHE A 83 -11.80 12.25 -2.82
C PHE A 83 -11.80 12.59 -4.32
N TYR A 84 -12.63 11.85 -5.06
CA TYR A 84 -12.73 11.90 -6.53
C TYR A 84 -12.70 13.31 -7.15
N PRO A 85 -13.44 14.32 -6.64
CA PRO A 85 -13.42 15.65 -7.25
C PRO A 85 -12.05 16.34 -7.30
N LYS A 86 -11.10 15.94 -6.44
CA LYS A 86 -9.73 16.45 -6.47
C LYS A 86 -8.73 15.46 -7.10
N THR A 87 -9.06 14.18 -7.19
CA THR A 87 -8.19 13.16 -7.80
C THR A 87 -8.02 13.38 -9.30
N VAL A 88 -6.78 13.31 -9.77
CA VAL A 88 -6.42 13.29 -11.20
C VAL A 88 -6.23 11.83 -11.61
N PHE A 89 -6.93 11.41 -12.66
CA PHE A 89 -6.85 10.05 -13.18
C PHE A 89 -6.11 10.03 -14.51
N GLY A 90 -5.42 8.94 -14.78
CA GLY A 90 -4.72 8.67 -16.02
C GLY A 90 -5.32 7.45 -16.70
N ILE A 91 -5.23 7.43 -18.03
CA ILE A 91 -5.43 6.24 -18.84
C ILE A 91 -4.05 5.65 -19.08
N PHE A 92 -3.88 4.39 -18.71
CA PHE A 92 -2.61 3.68 -18.79
C PHE A 92 -2.76 2.47 -19.72
N GLU A 93 -1.91 2.38 -20.74
CA GLU A 93 -1.74 1.19 -21.58
C GLU A 93 -0.72 0.23 -20.96
N ASN A 94 -0.76 -1.05 -21.33
CA ASN A 94 0.11 -2.11 -20.79
C ASN A 94 0.08 -2.20 -19.25
N TYR A 95 -1.08 -1.93 -18.65
CA TYR A 95 -1.26 -1.68 -17.23
C TYR A 95 -0.77 -2.83 -16.34
N PHE A 96 -0.86 -4.07 -16.79
CA PHE A 96 -0.46 -5.21 -15.97
C PHE A 96 1.05 -5.50 -16.00
N ASN A 97 1.80 -4.92 -16.94
CA ASN A 97 3.21 -5.24 -17.17
C ASN A 97 4.13 -4.03 -17.01
N ASP A 98 3.89 -2.98 -17.78
CA ASP A 98 4.68 -1.75 -17.83
C ASP A 98 3.73 -0.58 -18.11
N PRO A 99 3.03 -0.06 -17.09
CA PRO A 99 1.99 0.95 -17.27
C PRO A 99 2.54 2.21 -17.95
N GLN A 100 1.98 2.58 -19.10
CA GLN A 100 2.34 3.80 -19.82
C GLN A 100 1.18 4.78 -19.84
N LEU A 101 1.39 5.95 -19.24
CA LEU A 101 0.40 7.02 -19.22
C LEU A 101 0.19 7.58 -20.64
N VAL A 102 -1.01 7.41 -21.19
CA VAL A 102 -1.35 7.89 -22.54
C VAL A 102 -2.22 9.14 -22.55
N SER A 103 -3.04 9.33 -21.51
CA SER A 103 -3.93 10.48 -21.37
C SER A 103 -4.32 10.70 -19.91
N THR A 104 -4.88 11.87 -19.59
CA THR A 104 -5.32 12.22 -18.24
C THR A 104 -6.72 12.81 -18.23
N TYR A 105 -7.50 12.43 -17.22
CA TYR A 105 -8.67 13.15 -16.76
C TYR A 105 -8.24 14.23 -15.78
N SER A 106 -8.62 15.47 -16.07
CA SER A 106 -8.42 16.64 -15.22
C SER A 106 -9.21 16.51 -13.92
N MET A 107 -8.81 17.29 -12.91
CA MET A 107 -9.55 17.38 -11.65
C MET A 107 -11.02 17.69 -11.89
N GLY A 108 -11.90 16.91 -11.25
CA GLY A 108 -13.34 17.07 -11.32
C GLY A 108 -14.00 16.48 -12.57
N GLU A 109 -13.25 15.87 -13.51
CA GLU A 109 -13.86 15.10 -14.60
C GLU A 109 -14.44 13.78 -14.08
N ILE A 110 -13.69 13.06 -13.24
CA ILE A 110 -14.22 11.89 -12.51
C ILE A 110 -14.62 12.34 -11.11
N VAL A 111 -15.93 12.35 -10.83
CA VAL A 111 -16.51 12.96 -9.62
C VAL A 111 -16.91 11.97 -8.53
N SER A 112 -16.93 10.67 -8.84
CA SER A 112 -17.38 9.62 -7.92
C SER A 112 -16.77 8.27 -8.27
N LEU A 113 -16.85 7.34 -7.33
CA LEU A 113 -16.46 5.94 -7.52
C LEU A 113 -17.21 5.27 -8.68
N GLU A 114 -18.51 5.55 -8.83
CA GLU A 114 -19.29 4.94 -9.93
C GLU A 114 -18.88 5.51 -11.28
N HIS A 115 -18.61 6.82 -11.38
CA HIS A 115 -18.09 7.41 -12.62
C HIS A 115 -16.72 6.82 -12.98
N TYR A 116 -15.84 6.60 -11.99
CA TYR A 116 -14.56 5.92 -12.20
C TYR A 116 -14.74 4.50 -12.72
N LYS A 117 -15.62 3.69 -12.10
CA LYS A 117 -15.90 2.33 -12.55
C LYS A 117 -16.46 2.29 -13.96
N GLU A 118 -17.33 3.23 -14.31
CA GLU A 118 -17.88 3.35 -15.67
C GLU A 118 -16.78 3.69 -16.68
N ALA A 119 -15.91 4.65 -16.37
CA ALA A 119 -14.78 5.03 -17.22
C ALA A 119 -13.77 3.87 -17.40
N ASP A 120 -13.37 3.21 -16.31
CA ASP A 120 -12.46 2.06 -16.36
C ASP A 120 -13.07 0.89 -17.13
N LYS A 121 -14.37 0.63 -16.95
CA LYS A 121 -15.09 -0.39 -17.70
C LYS A 121 -15.15 -0.08 -19.19
N GLU A 122 -15.50 1.15 -19.56
CA GLU A 122 -15.59 1.55 -20.98
C GLU A 122 -14.24 1.39 -21.70
N ILE A 123 -13.14 1.71 -21.01
CA ILE A 123 -11.78 1.57 -21.55
C ILE A 123 -11.37 0.10 -21.61
N SER A 124 -11.54 -0.65 -20.53
CA SER A 124 -11.14 -2.06 -20.47
C SER A 124 -11.95 -2.98 -21.38
N GLU A 125 -13.18 -2.59 -21.76
CA GLU A 125 -13.97 -3.29 -22.78
C GLU A 125 -13.44 -3.09 -24.21
N ARG A 126 -12.71 -2.00 -24.46
CA ARG A 126 -12.08 -1.71 -25.77
C ARG A 126 -10.70 -2.35 -25.88
N ASP A 127 -9.95 -2.28 -24.79
CA ASP A 127 -8.64 -2.92 -24.64
C ASP A 127 -8.44 -3.37 -23.20
N PHE A 128 -8.32 -4.69 -23.03
CA PHE A 128 -8.21 -5.33 -21.72
C PHE A 128 -6.99 -4.87 -20.91
N ASP A 129 -5.89 -4.50 -21.58
CA ASP A 129 -4.64 -4.08 -20.93
C ASP A 129 -4.57 -2.56 -20.72
N THR A 130 -5.65 -1.83 -21.04
CA THR A 130 -5.77 -0.41 -20.76
C THR A 130 -6.68 -0.19 -19.55
N ARG A 131 -6.22 0.60 -18.57
CA ARG A 131 -6.96 0.88 -17.32
C ARG A 131 -6.96 2.36 -16.98
N VAL A 132 -7.97 2.76 -16.20
CA VAL A 132 -7.98 4.06 -15.51
C VAL A 132 -7.39 3.88 -14.13
N ALA A 133 -6.40 4.70 -13.78
CA ALA A 133 -5.80 4.68 -12.43
C ALA A 133 -5.46 6.11 -11.96
N PRO A 134 -5.38 6.37 -10.65
CA PRO A 134 -4.96 7.67 -10.14
C PRO A 134 -3.52 8.02 -10.54
N VAL A 135 -3.31 9.23 -11.05
CA VAL A 135 -1.97 9.85 -11.23
C VAL A 135 -1.64 10.73 -10.03
N GLN A 136 -2.66 11.39 -9.49
CA GLN A 136 -2.57 12.16 -8.25
C GLN A 136 -3.75 11.78 -7.36
N ALA A 137 -3.48 11.02 -6.30
CA ALA A 137 -4.51 10.49 -5.40
C ALA A 137 -4.76 11.44 -4.23
N PHE A 138 -6.01 11.90 -4.09
CA PHE A 138 -6.46 12.62 -2.91
C PHE A 138 -7.34 11.69 -2.08
N TYR A 139 -7.01 11.53 -0.81
CA TYR A 139 -7.80 10.72 0.11
C TYR A 139 -8.71 11.58 0.99
N GLN A 140 -9.84 11.00 1.41
CA GLN A 140 -10.80 11.64 2.31
C GLN A 140 -10.25 11.86 3.72
N GLN A 141 -9.21 11.12 4.09
CA GLN A 141 -8.52 11.20 5.37
C GLN A 141 -7.02 11.39 5.12
N PRO A 142 -6.28 11.99 6.07
CA PRO A 142 -4.86 12.19 5.95
C PRO A 142 -4.10 10.90 6.29
N TYR A 143 -4.31 9.85 5.51
CA TYR A 143 -3.65 8.57 5.74
C TYR A 143 -2.14 8.70 5.64
N GLU A 144 -1.44 8.18 6.64
CA GLU A 144 0.01 8.20 6.78
C GLU A 144 0.64 6.84 6.47
N VAL A 145 -0.19 5.79 6.39
CA VAL A 145 0.22 4.44 6.00
C VAL A 145 -0.77 3.94 4.96
N LEU A 146 -0.26 3.53 3.79
CA LEU A 146 -1.03 3.03 2.65
C LEU A 146 -0.38 1.75 2.11
N TRP A 147 -1.15 0.93 1.39
CA TRP A 147 -0.55 -0.15 0.62
C TRP A 147 0.15 0.41 -0.62
N GLY A 148 1.35 -0.07 -0.86
CA GLY A 148 2.06 0.08 -2.14
C GLY A 148 1.84 -1.13 -3.03
N GLU A 149 2.67 -1.24 -4.06
CA GLU A 149 2.68 -2.41 -4.93
C GLU A 149 3.31 -3.63 -4.24
N GLY A 150 2.80 -4.83 -4.55
CA GLY A 150 3.35 -6.09 -4.07
C GLY A 150 3.21 -6.29 -2.56
N LYS A 151 4.33 -6.28 -1.83
CA LYS A 151 4.37 -6.47 -0.36
C LYS A 151 4.85 -5.22 0.37
N ASN A 152 4.77 -4.07 -0.30
CA ASN A 152 5.31 -2.81 0.21
C ASN A 152 4.21 -1.97 0.83
N ILE A 153 4.57 -1.17 1.84
CA ILE A 153 3.70 -0.11 2.35
C ILE A 153 4.31 1.25 2.02
N ILE A 154 3.44 2.20 1.67
CA ILE A 154 3.81 3.59 1.49
C ILE A 154 3.56 4.30 2.81
N VAL A 155 4.57 5.03 3.29
CA VAL A 155 4.50 5.74 4.56
C VAL A 155 4.80 7.23 4.40
N SER A 156 4.21 8.05 5.27
CA SER A 156 4.57 9.46 5.41
C SER A 156 5.97 9.61 6.03
N GLU A 157 6.55 10.80 5.91
CA GLU A 157 7.86 11.08 6.53
C GLU A 157 7.81 10.94 8.06
N ASN A 158 6.71 11.34 8.71
CA ASN A 158 6.55 11.18 10.16
C ASN A 158 6.58 9.70 10.59
N VAL A 159 5.95 8.82 9.81
CA VAL A 159 5.95 7.38 10.08
C VAL A 159 7.36 6.81 9.87
N LYS A 160 8.03 7.22 8.80
CA LYS A 160 9.43 6.84 8.54
C LYS A 160 10.35 7.26 9.68
N GLU A 161 10.28 8.50 10.13
CA GLU A 161 11.07 9.02 11.25
C GLU A 161 10.86 8.15 12.51
N ALA A 162 9.61 7.82 12.85
CA ALA A 162 9.31 6.96 14.00
C ALA A 162 9.87 5.53 13.86
N ILE A 163 9.89 4.99 12.64
CA ILE A 163 10.49 3.67 12.34
C ILE A 163 12.02 3.73 12.45
N GLU A 164 12.65 4.78 11.92
CA GLU A 164 14.10 4.99 12.00
C GLU A 164 14.55 5.18 13.46
N GLU A 165 13.81 5.94 14.26
CA GLU A 165 14.07 6.14 15.69
C GLU A 165 13.97 4.83 16.49
N ALA A 166 13.06 3.93 16.09
CA ALA A 166 12.92 2.62 16.71
C ALA A 166 14.07 1.64 16.37
N ASN A 167 14.93 1.99 15.42
CA ASN A 167 16.11 1.22 15.01
C ASN A 167 15.78 -0.25 14.69
N LEU A 168 14.70 -0.44 13.95
CA LEU A 168 14.22 -1.74 13.47
C LEU A 168 15.19 -2.36 12.47
N ARG A 169 15.28 -3.69 12.42
CA ARG A 169 16.28 -4.38 11.61
C ARG A 169 15.68 -4.81 10.28
N GLY A 170 16.40 -4.52 9.19
CA GLY A 170 16.01 -4.99 7.87
C GLY A 170 15.01 -4.09 7.14
N VAL A 171 14.45 -3.09 7.82
CA VAL A 171 13.66 -2.05 7.17
C VAL A 171 14.51 -1.30 6.15
N VAL A 172 14.06 -1.26 4.90
CA VAL A 172 14.66 -0.44 3.83
C VAL A 172 13.64 0.59 3.36
N PHE A 173 14.13 1.80 3.10
CA PHE A 173 13.34 2.92 2.63
C PHE A 173 13.74 3.26 1.18
N GLU A 174 12.76 3.37 0.29
CA GLU A 174 12.98 3.89 -1.08
C GLU A 174 12.03 5.05 -1.37
N GLU A 175 12.48 6.06 -2.11
CA GLU A 175 11.59 7.12 -2.54
C GLU A 175 10.60 6.58 -3.58
N PHE A 176 9.31 6.79 -3.34
CA PHE A 176 8.24 6.39 -4.24
C PHE A 176 8.03 7.47 -5.30
N THR A 177 8.32 7.15 -6.57
CA THR A 177 8.25 8.11 -7.68
C THR A 177 7.12 7.87 -8.67
N SER A 178 6.32 6.80 -8.50
CA SER A 178 5.37 6.36 -9.52
C SER A 178 4.10 7.20 -9.63
N TYR A 179 3.61 7.79 -8.54
CA TYR A 179 2.48 8.73 -8.55
C TYR A 179 2.45 9.59 -7.27
N GLU A 180 1.76 10.74 -7.32
CA GLU A 180 1.72 11.69 -6.20
C GLU A 180 0.53 11.38 -5.27
N ILE A 181 0.81 11.23 -3.98
CA ILE A 181 -0.21 11.06 -2.95
C ILE A 181 -0.33 12.36 -2.15
N VAL A 182 -1.53 12.94 -2.12
CA VAL A 182 -1.81 14.15 -1.36
C VAL A 182 -2.76 13.80 -0.22
N THR A 183 -2.20 13.74 0.99
CA THR A 183 -2.92 13.36 2.21
C THR A 183 -3.33 14.58 3.04
N SER A 184 -2.72 15.73 2.81
CA SER A 184 -3.05 16.98 3.51
C SER A 184 -4.12 17.77 2.76
N SER A 185 -5.16 18.20 3.48
CA SER A 185 -6.12 19.21 3.03
C SER A 185 -5.45 20.58 2.95
N GLN A 186 -4.67 20.83 1.89
CA GLN A 186 -4.41 22.21 1.50
C GLN A 186 -5.66 22.76 0.82
N GLY A 187 -6.39 23.64 1.55
CA GLY A 187 -7.40 24.55 1.00
C GLY A 187 -8.72 23.93 0.57
#